data_AF-A0A4Q0J1R3-F1
#
_entry.id   AF-A0A4Q0J1R3-F1
#
_cell.length_a   1.000
_cell.length_b   1.000
_cell.length_c   1.000
_cell.angle_alpha   90.00
_cell.angle_beta   90.00
_cell.angle_gamma   90.00
#
_symmetry.space_group_name_H-M   'P 1'
#
loop_
_entity.id
_entity.type
_entity.pdbx_description
1 polymer ?
#
loop_
_entity_poly.entity_id
_entity_poly.type
_entity_poly.pdbx_seq_one_letter_code
_entity_poly.pdbx_strand_id
1 'polypeptide(L)'
;MMRIFAIKKFFSAVVLSTVGVTAMHGAVTYNVPAVAGDATGVLQQVIEMASGCGDASVINLAPGAEYHVYRTSATPQLRHISNTASAEENFDNGIKYIALNISGASNLTLDGNGAKIVTHGELTTFALEQCEGVTLRNFTLSQGHTTMLSMCTGRISASPVSPTSAVCG
;
A
#
# COMPACT_ATOMS: atom_id res chain seq x y z
N MET A 1 15.56 -81.90 -27.83
CA MET A 1 16.39 -80.77 -28.30
C MET A 1 15.48 -79.58 -28.57
N MET A 2 15.24 -78.69 -27.59
CA MET A 2 14.75 -77.29 -27.70
C MET A 2 14.43 -76.82 -26.26
N ARG A 3 15.36 -76.13 -25.58
CA ARG A 3 15.53 -74.66 -25.43
C ARG A 3 14.37 -73.93 -24.70
N ILE A 4 14.69 -73.63 -23.43
CA ILE A 4 14.19 -72.60 -22.51
C ILE A 4 13.91 -71.26 -23.23
N PHE A 5 12.89 -70.49 -22.82
CA PHE A 5 13.04 -69.10 -22.33
C PHE A 5 11.72 -68.51 -21.79
N ALA A 6 11.77 -68.12 -20.53
CA ALA A 6 10.73 -67.37 -19.81
C ALA A 6 10.67 -65.92 -20.31
N ILE A 7 9.48 -65.40 -20.56
CA ILE A 7 9.24 -63.97 -20.81
C ILE A 7 8.59 -63.38 -19.56
N LYS A 8 9.43 -62.76 -18.75
CA LYS A 8 9.08 -61.99 -17.56
C LYS A 8 8.40 -60.70 -18.04
N LYS A 9 7.10 -60.56 -17.78
CA LYS A 9 6.33 -59.34 -18.11
C LYS A 9 6.94 -58.16 -17.35
N PHE A 10 7.66 -57.32 -18.08
CA PHE A 10 8.13 -56.02 -17.60
C PHE A 10 6.92 -55.10 -17.41
N PHE A 11 6.55 -54.85 -16.15
CA PHE A 11 5.68 -53.75 -15.79
C PHE A 11 6.44 -52.44 -16.05
N SER A 12 6.10 -51.75 -17.14
CA SER A 12 6.64 -50.43 -17.44
C SER A 12 5.91 -49.41 -16.56
N ALA A 13 6.52 -49.05 -15.43
CA ALA A 13 6.06 -47.95 -14.59
C ALA A 13 6.37 -46.63 -15.32
N VAL A 14 5.36 -46.04 -15.96
CA VAL A 14 5.40 -44.65 -16.42
C VAL A 14 5.26 -43.78 -15.18
N VAL A 15 6.38 -43.28 -14.68
CA VAL A 15 6.40 -42.27 -13.62
C VAL A 15 6.00 -40.95 -14.25
N LEU A 16 4.71 -40.61 -14.16
CA LEU A 16 4.21 -39.28 -14.48
C LEU A 16 4.65 -38.34 -13.35
N SER A 17 5.86 -37.82 -13.45
CA SER A 17 6.32 -36.74 -12.57
C SER A 17 5.50 -35.50 -12.91
N THR A 18 4.44 -35.26 -12.14
CA THR A 18 3.75 -33.97 -12.14
C THR A 18 4.77 -32.93 -11.71
N VAL A 19 5.29 -32.17 -12.67
CA VAL A 19 5.99 -30.92 -12.40
C VAL A 19 4.96 -30.02 -11.73
N GLY A 20 5.03 -29.91 -10.41
CA GLY A 20 4.27 -28.92 -9.68
C GLY A 20 4.77 -27.55 -10.10
N VAL A 21 4.01 -26.85 -10.94
CA VAL A 21 4.23 -25.43 -11.18
C VAL A 21 3.70 -24.71 -9.95
N THR A 22 4.53 -24.56 -8.93
CA THR A 22 4.26 -23.56 -7.90
C THR A 22 4.61 -22.21 -8.50
N ALA A 23 3.60 -21.49 -8.98
CA ALA A 23 3.71 -20.07 -9.22
C ALA A 23 3.98 -19.40 -7.86
N MET A 24 5.25 -19.15 -7.54
CA MET A 24 5.60 -18.18 -6.53
C MET A 24 5.27 -16.82 -7.14
N HIS A 25 4.05 -16.34 -6.92
CA HIS A 25 3.71 -14.97 -7.27
C HIS A 25 4.49 -14.06 -6.30
N GLY A 26 5.68 -13.64 -6.73
CA GLY A 26 6.50 -12.68 -5.98
C GLY A 26 5.79 -11.34 -5.90
N ALA A 27 5.99 -10.59 -4.82
CA ALA A 27 5.34 -9.30 -4.67
C ALA A 27 5.73 -8.33 -5.80
N VAL A 28 4.75 -7.65 -6.38
CA VAL A 28 4.98 -6.66 -7.44
C VAL A 28 5.69 -5.46 -6.83
N THR A 29 6.84 -5.07 -7.39
CA THR A 29 7.66 -3.99 -6.84
C THR A 29 7.58 -2.72 -7.69
N TYR A 30 7.26 -1.60 -7.06
CA TYR A 30 7.20 -0.26 -7.65
C TYR A 30 8.32 0.58 -7.06
N ASN A 31 9.29 0.99 -7.88
CA ASN A 31 10.37 1.87 -7.44
C ASN A 31 10.05 3.31 -7.86
N VAL A 32 9.90 4.19 -6.89
CA VAL A 32 9.64 5.62 -7.11
C VAL A 32 10.97 6.37 -7.03
N PRO A 33 11.47 6.97 -8.12
CA PRO A 33 12.68 7.79 -8.07
C PRO A 33 12.46 9.06 -7.25
N ALA A 34 13.52 9.80 -6.96
CA ALA A 34 13.39 11.13 -6.37
C ALA A 34 12.60 12.04 -7.33
N VAL A 35 11.62 12.78 -6.79
CA VAL A 35 10.78 13.69 -7.57
C VAL A 35 11.13 15.12 -7.17
N ALA A 36 11.48 15.95 -8.16
CA ALA A 36 11.69 17.37 -7.94
C ALA A 36 10.34 18.09 -7.88
N GLY A 37 10.11 18.89 -6.85
CA GLY A 37 8.86 19.63 -6.67
C GLY A 37 7.73 18.78 -6.09
N ASP A 38 6.52 18.97 -6.59
CA ASP A 38 5.32 18.32 -6.07
C ASP A 38 5.23 16.84 -6.46
N ALA A 39 5.33 15.96 -5.46
CA ALA A 39 5.26 14.52 -5.60
C ALA A 39 3.85 13.93 -5.36
N THR A 40 2.85 14.76 -5.00
CA THR A 40 1.51 14.29 -4.59
C THR A 40 0.89 13.38 -5.66
N GLY A 41 0.84 13.85 -6.91
CA GLY A 41 0.23 13.10 -8.01
C GLY A 41 0.98 11.82 -8.37
N VAL A 42 2.33 11.88 -8.39
CA VAL A 42 3.17 10.71 -8.72
C VAL A 42 3.00 9.62 -7.68
N LEU A 43 3.06 9.98 -6.39
CA LEU A 43 2.89 9.02 -5.30
C LEU A 43 1.48 8.44 -5.28
N GLN A 44 0.44 9.27 -5.46
CA GLN A 44 -0.94 8.80 -5.51
C GLN A 44 -1.18 7.82 -6.67
N GLN A 45 -0.64 8.11 -7.86
CA GLN A 45 -0.76 7.23 -9.02
C GLN A 45 -0.10 5.86 -8.78
N VAL A 46 1.09 5.84 -8.16
CA VAL A 46 1.78 4.58 -7.84
C VAL A 46 1.00 3.78 -6.79
N ILE A 47 0.42 4.45 -5.79
CA ILE A 47 -0.44 3.81 -4.80
C ILE A 47 -1.67 3.17 -5.47
N GLU A 48 -2.31 3.86 -6.41
CA GLU A 48 -3.47 3.34 -7.14
C GLU A 48 -3.11 2.11 -7.99
N MET A 49 -1.99 2.17 -8.72
CA MET A 49 -1.50 1.02 -9.50
C MET A 49 -1.19 -0.17 -8.60
N ALA A 50 -0.51 0.06 -7.47
CA ALA A 50 -0.15 -1.00 -6.54
C ALA A 50 -1.37 -1.61 -5.82
N SER A 51 -2.39 -0.79 -5.53
CA SER A 51 -3.63 -1.26 -4.89
C SER A 51 -4.51 -2.05 -5.86
N GLY A 52 -4.45 -1.76 -7.17
CA GLY A 52 -5.24 -2.42 -8.21
C GLY A 52 -4.73 -3.80 -8.66
N CYS A 53 -3.54 -4.23 -8.22
CA CYS A 53 -2.93 -5.49 -8.71
C CYS A 53 -3.54 -6.76 -8.15
N GLY A 54 -4.23 -6.73 -6.99
CA GLY A 54 -4.79 -7.93 -6.33
C GLY A 54 -3.75 -8.86 -5.68
N ASP A 55 -2.48 -8.77 -6.10
CA ASP A 55 -1.34 -9.46 -5.52
C ASP A 55 -0.56 -8.58 -4.51
N ALA A 56 0.25 -9.21 -3.65
CA ALA A 56 1.11 -8.50 -2.71
C ALA A 56 2.01 -7.50 -3.46
N SER A 57 2.10 -6.27 -2.95
CA SER A 57 2.80 -5.18 -3.66
C SER A 57 3.74 -4.42 -2.72
N VAL A 58 4.89 -3.99 -3.23
CA VAL A 58 5.89 -3.22 -2.49
C VAL A 58 6.22 -1.94 -3.25
N ILE A 59 5.99 -0.78 -2.64
CA ILE A 59 6.39 0.54 -3.14
C ILE A 59 7.67 0.94 -2.42
N ASN A 60 8.76 1.08 -3.14
CA ASN A 60 10.05 1.56 -2.63
C ASN A 60 10.25 3.02 -3.04
N LEU A 61 10.37 3.91 -2.05
CA LEU A 61 10.83 5.27 -2.29
C LEU A 61 12.36 5.30 -2.47
N ALA A 62 12.85 6.29 -3.21
CA ALA A 62 14.27 6.51 -3.39
C ALA A 62 14.94 6.75 -2.03
N PRO A 63 16.03 6.02 -1.70
CA PRO A 63 16.65 6.12 -0.39
C PRO A 63 17.07 7.55 -0.03
N GLY A 64 16.67 8.03 1.14
CA GLY A 64 17.02 9.35 1.66
C GLY A 64 16.46 10.56 0.88
N ALA A 65 15.58 10.35 -0.10
CA ALA A 65 14.99 11.44 -0.86
C ALA A 65 13.94 12.22 -0.07
N GLU A 66 13.69 13.47 -0.46
CA GLU A 66 12.59 14.28 0.04
C GLU A 66 11.45 14.31 -0.98
N TYR A 67 10.24 13.97 -0.54
CA TYR A 67 9.02 14.00 -1.34
C TYR A 67 8.08 15.06 -0.78
N HIS A 68 7.79 16.09 -1.58
CA HIS A 68 6.93 17.18 -1.15
C HIS A 68 5.50 16.88 -1.59
N VAL A 69 4.55 16.94 -0.66
CA VAL A 69 3.12 16.78 -0.95
C VAL A 69 2.35 18.04 -0.56
N TYR A 70 1.43 18.46 -1.41
CA TYR A 70 0.77 19.77 -1.33
C TYR A 70 -0.74 19.63 -1.25
N ARG A 71 -1.38 20.47 -0.44
CA ARG A 71 -2.85 20.55 -0.33
C ARG A 71 -3.52 20.82 -1.67
N THR A 72 -2.91 21.66 -2.51
CA THR A 72 -3.45 22.04 -3.84
C THR A 72 -3.55 20.88 -4.81
N SER A 73 -2.76 19.83 -4.59
CA SER A 73 -2.68 18.63 -5.42
C SER A 73 -3.25 17.40 -4.72
N ALA A 74 -3.70 17.57 -3.47
CA ALA A 74 -4.33 16.54 -2.67
C ALA A 74 -5.81 16.37 -3.09
N THR A 75 -6.32 15.16 -2.96
CA THR A 75 -7.72 14.87 -3.32
C THR A 75 -8.64 15.42 -2.23
N PRO A 76 -9.57 16.34 -2.56
CA PRO A 76 -10.57 16.81 -1.60
C PRO A 76 -11.62 15.70 -1.40
N GLN A 77 -11.86 15.33 -0.15
CA GLN A 77 -12.86 14.33 0.19
C GLN A 77 -13.71 14.82 1.36
N LEU A 78 -15.03 14.80 1.19
CA LEU A 78 -15.94 14.96 2.34
C LEU A 78 -15.76 13.72 3.23
N ARG A 79 -15.18 13.91 4.42
CA ARG A 79 -14.80 12.80 5.30
C ARG A 79 -15.05 13.14 6.75
N HIS A 80 -15.84 12.30 7.39
CA HIS A 80 -15.99 12.28 8.84
C HIS A 80 -14.92 11.34 9.43
N ILE A 81 -13.87 11.92 10.00
CA ILE A 81 -12.82 11.18 10.70
C ILE A 81 -13.20 11.19 12.18
N SER A 82 -13.48 10.02 12.76
CA SER A 82 -13.89 9.92 14.16
C SER A 82 -12.84 10.58 15.08
N ASN A 83 -13.32 11.27 16.12
CA ASN A 83 -12.48 11.98 17.10
C ASN A 83 -11.62 13.14 16.54
N THR A 84 -11.92 13.61 15.33
CA THR A 84 -11.33 14.82 14.73
C THR A 84 -12.45 15.85 14.51
N ALA A 85 -12.11 17.13 14.33
CA ALA A 85 -13.07 18.24 14.18
C ALA A 85 -14.27 17.86 13.30
N SER A 86 -15.48 18.14 13.81
CA SER A 86 -16.73 17.83 13.12
C SER A 86 -16.85 18.63 11.82
N ALA A 87 -17.85 18.30 10.98
CA ALA A 87 -18.07 19.01 9.73
C ALA A 87 -18.41 20.50 9.97
N GLU A 88 -19.04 20.82 11.11
CA GLU A 88 -19.41 22.17 11.51
C GLU A 88 -18.22 22.96 12.10
N GLU A 89 -17.27 22.28 12.73
CA GLU A 89 -16.04 22.89 13.26
C GLU A 89 -14.97 23.10 12.18
N ASN A 90 -15.12 22.42 11.04
CA ASN A 90 -14.20 22.55 9.93
C ASN A 90 -14.64 23.68 9.00
N PHE A 91 -13.79 24.69 8.82
CA PHE A 91 -14.07 25.86 7.97
C PHE A 91 -14.43 25.51 6.52
N ASP A 92 -14.02 24.32 6.04
CA ASP A 92 -14.31 23.80 4.71
C ASP A 92 -15.50 22.79 4.71
N ASN A 93 -16.45 22.92 5.65
CA ASN A 93 -17.68 22.12 5.76
C ASN A 93 -17.42 20.59 5.81
N GLY A 94 -16.33 20.18 6.46
CA GLY A 94 -15.96 18.76 6.60
C GLY A 94 -15.17 18.18 5.42
N ILE A 95 -14.74 18.99 4.45
CA ILE A 95 -13.80 18.55 3.42
C ILE A 95 -12.41 18.37 4.03
N LYS A 96 -11.84 17.18 3.87
CA LYS A 96 -10.44 16.87 4.21
C LYS A 96 -9.66 16.70 2.92
N TYR A 97 -8.48 17.31 2.85
CA TYR A 97 -7.57 17.16 1.72
C TYR A 97 -6.63 16.02 2.03
N ILE A 98 -6.73 14.92 1.29
CA ILE A 98 -5.91 13.72 1.50
C ILE A 98 -4.79 13.72 0.47
N ALA A 99 -3.53 13.82 0.92
CA ALA A 99 -2.40 13.80 0.02
C ALA A 99 -2.17 12.41 -0.60
N LEU A 100 -2.17 11.36 0.23
CA LEU A 100 -1.93 9.98 -0.18
C LEU A 100 -3.07 9.08 0.32
N ASN A 101 -4.00 8.73 -0.55
CA ASN A 101 -5.11 7.84 -0.26
C ASN A 101 -4.79 6.41 -0.70
N ILE A 102 -4.72 5.49 0.25
CA ILE A 102 -4.55 4.06 0.03
C ILE A 102 -5.93 3.42 0.26
N SER A 103 -6.58 2.97 -0.81
CA SER A 103 -7.94 2.43 -0.76
C SER A 103 -8.01 1.04 -1.37
N GLY A 104 -8.66 0.10 -0.69
CA GLY A 104 -8.88 -1.26 -1.19
C GLY A 104 -7.61 -2.11 -1.33
N ALA A 105 -6.50 -1.72 -0.69
CA ALA A 105 -5.22 -2.40 -0.85
C ALA A 105 -5.13 -3.66 0.03
N SER A 106 -4.60 -4.76 -0.54
CA SER A 106 -4.33 -6.01 0.16
C SER A 106 -2.84 -6.36 0.09
N ASN A 107 -2.19 -6.57 1.24
CA ASN A 107 -0.77 -6.90 1.35
C ASN A 107 0.18 -5.89 0.66
N LEU A 108 -0.11 -4.59 0.82
CA LEU A 108 0.73 -3.50 0.30
C LEU A 108 1.79 -3.08 1.33
N THR A 109 3.05 -2.98 0.93
CA THR A 109 4.10 -2.34 1.71
C THR A 109 4.57 -1.06 1.03
N LEU A 110 4.55 0.07 1.73
CA LEU A 110 5.28 1.28 1.35
C LEU A 110 6.53 1.37 2.21
N ASP A 111 7.69 1.18 1.57
CA ASP A 111 9.02 1.30 2.16
C ASP A 111 9.66 2.63 1.75
N GLY A 112 9.82 3.50 2.73
CA GLY A 112 10.44 4.81 2.53
C GLY A 112 11.94 4.75 2.31
N ASN A 113 12.64 3.67 2.64
CA ASN A 113 14.10 3.57 2.54
C ASN A 113 14.88 4.78 3.15
N GLY A 114 14.37 5.34 4.25
CA GLY A 114 14.92 6.53 4.90
C GLY A 114 14.47 7.87 4.29
N ALA A 115 13.54 7.86 3.34
CA ALA A 115 12.99 9.07 2.74
C ALA A 115 12.19 9.93 3.73
N LYS A 116 11.98 11.18 3.36
CA LYS A 116 11.20 12.15 4.10
C LYS A 116 10.04 12.63 3.25
N ILE A 117 8.83 12.58 3.80
CA ILE A 117 7.63 13.14 3.18
C ILE A 117 7.34 14.47 3.86
N VAL A 118 7.38 15.55 3.08
CA VAL A 118 7.21 16.92 3.54
C VAL A 118 5.82 17.41 3.12
N THR A 119 4.97 17.72 4.08
CA THR A 119 3.61 18.22 3.80
C THR A 119 3.56 19.74 3.75
N HIS A 120 2.81 20.27 2.79
CA HIS A 120 2.63 21.72 2.59
C HIS A 120 1.14 22.09 2.62
N GLY A 121 0.77 22.86 3.64
CA GLY A 121 -0.60 23.27 3.93
C GLY A 121 -1.30 22.37 4.95
N GLU A 122 -2.58 22.67 5.21
CA GLU A 122 -3.44 21.84 6.05
C GLU A 122 -4.01 20.69 5.22
N LEU A 123 -3.48 19.48 5.44
CA LEU A 123 -3.87 18.26 4.76
C LEU A 123 -3.64 17.04 5.65
N THR A 124 -4.34 15.95 5.34
CA THR A 124 -4.08 14.63 5.90
C THR A 124 -3.07 13.91 5.00
N THR A 125 -1.92 13.52 5.53
CA THR A 125 -0.85 12.91 4.72
C THR A 125 -1.26 11.56 4.15
N PHE A 126 -1.81 10.68 4.99
CA PHE A 126 -2.25 9.34 4.61
C PHE A 126 -3.70 9.11 5.05
N ALA A 127 -4.52 8.58 4.15
CA ALA A 127 -5.76 7.91 4.52
C ALA A 127 -5.68 6.45 4.07
N LEU A 128 -6.08 5.53 4.95
CA LEU A 128 -6.18 4.11 4.64
C LEU A 128 -7.63 3.70 4.76
N GLU A 129 -8.24 3.30 3.65
CA GLU A 129 -9.65 2.93 3.56
C GLU A 129 -9.78 1.50 3.04
N GLN A 130 -10.53 0.65 3.73
CA GLN A 130 -10.84 -0.72 3.30
C GLN A 130 -9.59 -1.55 2.94
N CYS A 131 -8.52 -1.41 3.73
CA CYS A 131 -7.24 -2.05 3.50
C CYS A 131 -7.04 -3.27 4.41
N GLU A 132 -6.31 -4.27 3.91
CA GLU A 132 -5.90 -5.45 4.67
C GLU A 132 -4.39 -5.69 4.51
N GLY A 133 -3.66 -5.84 5.62
CA GLY A 133 -2.23 -6.18 5.58
C GLY A 133 -1.34 -5.05 5.00
N VAL A 134 -1.71 -3.78 5.19
CA VAL A 134 -0.91 -2.64 4.72
C VAL A 134 0.18 -2.28 5.73
N THR A 135 1.42 -2.15 5.25
CA THR A 135 2.59 -1.76 6.04
C THR A 135 3.20 -0.47 5.51
N LEU A 136 3.30 0.55 6.36
CA LEU A 136 4.04 1.78 6.07
C LEU A 136 5.29 1.83 6.97
N ARG A 137 6.49 1.91 6.37
CA ARG A 137 7.75 1.83 7.13
C ARG A 137 8.88 2.67 6.53
N ASN A 138 9.90 2.94 7.35
CA ASN A 138 11.17 3.54 6.96
C ASN A 138 11.07 4.91 6.25
N PHE A 139 10.12 5.76 6.62
CA PHE A 139 10.13 7.17 6.24
C PHE A 139 9.92 8.06 7.46
N THR A 140 10.20 9.34 7.28
CA THR A 140 9.87 10.39 8.24
C THR A 140 8.79 11.31 7.66
N LEU A 141 7.91 11.81 8.53
CA LEU A 141 6.95 12.85 8.19
C LEU A 141 7.43 14.18 8.77
N SER A 142 7.38 15.22 7.96
CA SER A 142 7.70 16.58 8.37
C SER A 142 6.67 17.53 7.78
N GLN A 143 6.18 18.47 8.58
CA GLN A 143 5.33 19.54 8.09
C GLN A 143 6.21 20.73 7.70
N GLY A 144 6.15 21.15 6.44
CA GLY A 144 7.01 22.20 5.87
C GLY A 144 6.78 23.58 6.49
N HIS A 145 5.62 23.78 7.13
CA HIS A 145 5.33 24.97 7.92
C HIS A 145 4.44 24.59 9.09
N THR A 146 4.87 24.83 10.33
CA THR A 146 3.97 24.70 11.47
C THR A 146 4.33 25.64 12.61
N THR A 147 3.29 26.19 13.24
CA THR A 147 3.34 26.78 14.59
C THR A 147 3.16 25.70 15.68
N MET A 148 2.85 24.45 15.31
CA MET A 148 2.74 23.30 16.23
C MET A 148 3.41 22.03 15.67
N LEU A 149 4.58 21.68 16.21
CA LEU A 149 5.36 20.51 15.85
C LEU A 149 4.65 19.21 16.28
N SER A 150 4.45 18.28 15.36
CA SER A 150 4.20 16.86 15.68
C SER A 150 5.04 15.97 14.77
N MET A 151 5.90 15.15 15.38
CA MET A 151 6.75 14.17 14.71
C MET A 151 6.27 12.77 15.12
N CYS A 152 5.78 11.99 14.16
CA CYS A 152 5.46 10.59 14.36
C CYS A 152 6.55 9.72 13.72
N THR A 153 7.35 9.04 14.55
CA THR A 153 8.20 7.92 14.12
C THR A 153 7.55 6.64 14.62
N GLY A 154 7.05 5.80 13.70
CA GLY A 154 6.44 4.52 14.05
C GLY A 154 6.17 3.65 12.83
N ARG A 155 6.16 2.32 13.02
CA ARG A 155 5.56 1.37 12.07
C ARG A 155 4.05 1.50 12.17
N ILE A 156 3.38 1.80 11.05
CA ILE A 156 1.92 1.80 10.98
C ILE A 156 1.52 0.48 10.31
N SER A 157 0.86 -0.37 11.08
CA SER A 157 0.21 -1.59 10.60
C SER A 157 -1.28 -1.42 10.82
N ALA A 158 -2.05 -1.40 9.72
CA ALA A 158 -3.50 -1.34 9.80
C ALA A 158 -4.06 -2.78 9.87
N SER A 159 -4.81 -3.07 10.93
CA SER A 159 -5.63 -4.28 11.02
C SER A 159 -7.04 -3.99 10.47
N PRO A 160 -7.76 -4.99 9.93
CA PRO A 160 -9.11 -4.79 9.42
C PRO A 160 -10.01 -4.23 10.53
N VAL A 161 -10.67 -3.11 10.26
CA VAL A 161 -11.75 -2.62 11.12
C VAL A 161 -13.01 -3.35 10.68
N SER A 162 -13.49 -4.27 11.53
CA SER A 162 -14.78 -4.94 11.32
C SER A 162 -15.88 -3.88 11.14
N PRO A 163 -16.75 -3.97 10.11
CA PRO A 163 -17.88 -3.07 9.96
C PRO A 163 -18.92 -3.41 11.02
N THR A 164 -18.77 -2.84 12.22
CA THR A 164 -19.79 -2.94 13.27
C THR A 164 -20.90 -1.92 12.96
N SER A 165 -22.01 -2.45 12.44
CA SER A 165 -23.37 -1.88 12.48
C SER A 165 -23.56 -0.42 12.02
N ALA A 166 -23.71 -0.23 10.71
CA ALA A 166 -24.62 0.80 10.22
C ALA A 166 -26.01 0.16 10.09
N VAL A 167 -26.84 0.37 11.12
CA VAL A 167 -28.29 0.12 11.03
C VAL A 167 -28.83 1.05 9.94
N CYS A 168 -29.22 0.49 8.80
CA CYS A 168 -30.05 1.20 7.84
C CYS A 168 -31.47 1.29 8.41
N GLY A 169 -31.94 2.51 8.65
CA GLY A 169 -33.36 2.84 8.73
C GLY A 169 -33.92 3.16 7.35
#